data_AF-A0A3D0P7V0-F1
#
_entry.id   AF-A0A3D0P7V0-F1
#
_cell.length_a   1.000
_cell.length_b   1.000
_cell.length_c   1.000
_cell.angle_alpha   90.00
_cell.angle_beta   90.00
_cell.angle_gamma   90.00
#
_symmetry.space_group_name_H-M   'P 1'
#
loop_
_entity.id
_entity.type
_entity.pdbx_description
1 polymer ?
#
loop_
_entity_poly.entity_id
_entity_poly.type
_entity_poly.pdbx_seq_one_letter_code
_entity_poly.pdbx_strand_id
1 'polypeptide(L)'
;MSQRFETLQLHAGQQADPTTNARAVPIYQTSSYVFNDAEHGANLFGLKEFGNIYTRLMNPTTDVFEKRVAALEGGVAAVATASGQSAQFLAITNFMQAGDNLVSTSFLYGGTYNQFKVQFPRLGIQVKFAEGDDPDSFKAQIDENTKAIYVEAMGNPRFNIPDFKALAALAHDHGIPLIVDNTLGAAGALIRPIEHGADVVVESATKWIGGHGTSLGGVIVDAGTFDWGSGKFPLMSQPSAAYHGLVHWDAFGFGSDICGMLGLPADRNIAFALRARIEGLRDWGPAQSPFNSFMLLQGLETLSLRVERHASNAMALATWLQSQPQVESVSYPGLAGDPYHERAKTYCTSRGMGCMLMFTLKGGFDDAVSFIN
;
A
#
# COMPACT_ATOMS: atom_id res chain seq x y z
N MET A 1 -17.67 -19.55 2.35
CA MET A 1 -17.48 -18.69 3.55
C MET A 1 -16.23 -17.87 3.31
N SER A 2 -16.30 -16.54 3.38
CA SER A 2 -15.08 -15.72 3.37
C SER A 2 -14.24 -16.08 4.60
N GLN A 3 -12.96 -16.36 4.43
CA GLN A 3 -12.07 -16.71 5.54
C GLN A 3 -11.81 -15.47 6.41
N ARG A 4 -11.68 -15.66 7.73
CA ARG A 4 -11.37 -14.56 8.66
C ARG A 4 -9.91 -14.12 8.52
N PHE A 5 -9.61 -12.88 8.92
CA PHE A 5 -8.28 -12.26 8.84
C PHE A 5 -7.16 -13.16 9.40
N GLU A 6 -7.37 -13.75 10.59
CA GLU A 6 -6.38 -14.61 11.26
C GLU A 6 -6.08 -15.90 10.49
N THR A 7 -7.03 -16.39 9.70
CA THR A 7 -6.83 -17.54 8.82
C THR A 7 -6.09 -17.09 7.55
N LEU A 8 -6.49 -15.96 6.97
CA LEU A 8 -5.85 -15.41 5.76
C LEU A 8 -4.38 -15.09 6.01
N GLN A 9 -4.02 -14.50 7.16
CA GLN A 9 -2.64 -14.11 7.47
C GLN A 9 -1.68 -15.31 7.59
N LEU A 10 -2.22 -16.53 7.74
CA LEU A 10 -1.46 -17.77 7.76
C LEU A 10 -1.48 -18.52 6.42
N HIS A 11 -2.60 -18.47 5.69
CA HIS A 11 -2.85 -19.43 4.60
C HIS A 11 -3.02 -18.80 3.23
N ALA A 12 -3.41 -17.53 3.14
CA ALA A 12 -3.64 -16.89 1.85
C ALA A 12 -2.36 -16.88 0.99
N GLY A 13 -2.52 -17.09 -0.31
CA GLY A 13 -1.45 -17.12 -1.30
C GLY A 13 -0.59 -18.39 -1.32
N GLN A 14 -0.70 -19.28 -0.31
CA GLN A 14 0.19 -20.43 -0.17
C GLN A 14 -0.49 -21.74 -0.53
N GLN A 15 0.20 -22.55 -1.33
CA GLN A 15 -0.06 -23.99 -1.47
C GLN A 15 1.16 -24.78 -0.96
N ALA A 16 0.96 -26.04 -0.57
CA ALA A 16 2.09 -26.91 -0.21
C ALA A 16 2.97 -27.11 -1.45
N ASP A 17 4.30 -27.12 -1.27
CA ASP A 17 5.23 -27.34 -2.38
C ASP A 17 4.96 -28.71 -3.02
N PRO A 18 4.59 -28.80 -4.31
CA PRO A 18 4.27 -30.07 -4.95
C PRO A 18 5.47 -31.01 -5.08
N THR A 19 6.70 -30.49 -4.98
CA THR A 19 7.93 -31.31 -5.10
C THR A 19 8.32 -31.95 -3.78
N THR A 20 8.22 -31.20 -2.68
CA THR A 20 8.73 -31.62 -1.36
C THR A 20 7.64 -31.83 -0.31
N ASN A 21 6.40 -31.40 -0.59
CA ASN A 21 5.32 -31.24 0.37
C ASN A 21 5.65 -30.32 1.56
N ALA A 22 6.63 -29.42 1.40
CA ALA A 22 6.95 -28.44 2.43
C ALA A 22 5.72 -27.60 2.78
N ARG A 23 5.41 -27.56 4.08
CA ARG A 23 4.29 -26.78 4.63
C ARG A 23 4.65 -25.32 4.87
N ALA A 24 5.91 -25.02 5.13
CA ALA A 24 6.41 -23.64 5.17
C ALA A 24 6.70 -23.15 3.76
N VAL A 25 6.59 -21.83 3.53
CA VAL A 25 6.95 -21.22 2.26
C VAL A 25 8.47 -21.35 2.06
N PRO A 26 8.95 -21.98 0.97
CA PRO A 26 10.39 -22.04 0.70
C PRO A 26 10.97 -20.66 0.41
N ILE A 27 12.27 -20.48 0.68
CA ILE A 27 13.02 -19.30 0.26
C ILE A 27 13.64 -19.57 -1.11
N TYR A 28 13.05 -19.03 -2.16
CA TYR A 28 13.58 -19.10 -3.52
C TYR A 28 14.68 -18.04 -3.69
N GLN A 29 15.84 -18.28 -3.08
CA GLN A 29 17.04 -17.43 -3.20
C GLN A 29 17.73 -17.65 -4.57
N THR A 30 17.02 -17.31 -5.64
CA THR A 30 17.47 -17.38 -7.02
C THR A 30 17.20 -16.06 -7.73
N SER A 31 17.87 -15.83 -8.85
CA SER A 31 17.61 -14.70 -9.74
C SER A 31 16.80 -15.10 -10.97
N SER A 32 17.08 -16.29 -11.54
CA SER A 32 16.51 -16.79 -12.79
C SER A 32 15.81 -18.13 -12.62
N TYR A 33 14.95 -18.45 -13.58
CA TYR A 33 14.23 -19.73 -13.68
C TYR A 33 14.54 -20.36 -15.04
N VAL A 34 14.73 -21.68 -15.06
CA VAL A 34 14.99 -22.42 -16.30
C VAL A 34 13.68 -22.56 -17.06
N PHE A 35 13.67 -22.20 -18.34
CA PHE A 35 12.53 -22.45 -19.22
C PHE A 35 12.49 -23.91 -19.65
N ASN A 36 11.29 -24.47 -19.81
CA ASN A 36 11.10 -25.82 -20.33
C ASN A 36 11.71 -25.98 -21.73
N ASP A 37 11.49 -24.98 -22.58
CA ASP A 37 12.05 -24.83 -23.93
C ASP A 37 11.98 -23.36 -24.38
N ALA A 38 12.37 -23.09 -25.63
CA ALA A 38 12.36 -21.74 -26.19
C ALA A 38 10.95 -21.17 -26.40
N GLU A 39 9.95 -22.01 -26.67
CA GLU A 39 8.57 -21.59 -26.89
C GLU A 39 7.94 -21.13 -25.58
N HIS A 40 8.11 -21.91 -24.50
CA HIS A 40 7.71 -21.51 -23.14
C HIS A 40 8.33 -20.16 -22.76
N GLY A 41 9.63 -19.96 -23.02
CA GLY A 41 10.28 -18.66 -22.80
C GLY A 41 9.60 -17.52 -23.57
N ALA A 42 9.33 -17.70 -24.86
CA ALA A 42 8.65 -16.70 -25.68
C ALA A 42 7.22 -16.40 -25.20
N ASN A 43 6.48 -17.42 -24.75
CA ASN A 43 5.12 -17.27 -24.25
C ASN A 43 5.07 -16.46 -22.94
N LEU A 44 6.04 -16.66 -22.04
CA LEU A 44 6.16 -15.87 -20.81
C LEU A 44 6.42 -14.38 -21.10
N PHE A 45 7.36 -14.06 -21.99
CA PHE A 45 7.65 -12.67 -22.37
C PHE A 45 6.55 -12.02 -23.20
N GLY A 46 5.78 -12.81 -23.94
CA GLY A 46 4.64 -12.35 -24.73
C GLY A 46 3.32 -12.32 -23.95
N LEU A 47 3.33 -12.62 -22.64
CA LEU A 47 2.15 -12.70 -21.76
C LEU A 47 1.08 -13.69 -22.24
N LYS A 48 1.46 -14.68 -23.05
CA LYS A 48 0.59 -15.79 -23.46
C LYS A 48 0.47 -16.83 -22.36
N GLU A 49 1.49 -16.93 -21.52
CA GLU A 49 1.54 -17.77 -20.33
C GLU A 49 2.04 -16.96 -19.13
N PHE A 50 1.50 -17.23 -17.95
CA PHE A 50 1.99 -16.67 -16.70
C PHE A 50 3.00 -17.62 -16.06
N GLY A 51 4.10 -17.08 -15.57
CA GLY A 51 5.11 -17.88 -14.92
C GLY A 51 6.33 -17.08 -14.50
N ASN A 52 7.30 -17.78 -13.93
CA ASN A 52 8.51 -17.16 -13.41
C ASN A 52 9.53 -16.95 -14.54
N ILE A 53 9.96 -15.70 -14.71
CA ILE A 53 11.00 -15.32 -15.68
C ILE A 53 12.29 -14.98 -14.92
N TYR A 54 12.18 -13.98 -14.05
CA TYR A 54 13.31 -13.41 -13.31
C TYR A 54 12.79 -12.77 -12.02
N THR A 55 13.53 -12.91 -10.91
CA THR A 55 13.13 -12.47 -9.56
C THR A 55 12.84 -10.98 -9.47
N ARG A 56 13.43 -10.15 -10.34
CA ARG A 56 13.10 -8.71 -10.42
C ARG A 56 11.61 -8.46 -10.73
N LEU A 57 10.93 -9.38 -11.43
CA LEU A 57 9.52 -9.28 -11.80
C LEU A 57 8.63 -10.12 -10.89
N MET A 58 9.04 -11.35 -10.61
CA MET A 58 8.26 -12.32 -9.84
C MET A 58 9.19 -13.37 -9.22
N ASN A 59 8.92 -13.68 -7.96
CA ASN A 59 9.59 -14.75 -7.21
C ASN A 59 8.52 -15.51 -6.40
N PRO A 60 8.51 -16.85 -6.36
CA PRO A 60 7.45 -17.59 -5.67
C PRO A 60 7.34 -17.28 -4.16
N THR A 61 8.45 -16.99 -3.47
CA THR A 61 8.39 -16.57 -2.04
C THR A 61 7.68 -15.22 -1.92
N THR A 62 8.00 -14.29 -2.83
CA THR A 62 7.41 -12.94 -2.87
C THR A 62 5.95 -12.97 -3.33
N ASP A 63 5.58 -13.86 -4.26
CA ASP A 63 4.21 -14.04 -4.74
C ASP A 63 3.25 -14.47 -3.61
N VAL A 64 3.69 -15.38 -2.72
CA VAL A 64 2.90 -15.73 -1.53
C VAL A 64 2.69 -14.51 -0.62
N PHE A 65 3.74 -13.70 -0.41
CA PHE A 65 3.65 -12.46 0.35
C PHE A 65 2.66 -11.47 -0.27
N GLU A 66 2.76 -11.22 -1.58
CA GLU A 66 1.87 -10.32 -2.32
C GLU A 66 0.41 -10.77 -2.24
N LYS A 67 0.12 -12.03 -2.57
CA LYS A 67 -1.24 -12.59 -2.51
C LYS A 67 -1.83 -12.53 -1.12
N ARG A 68 -1.01 -12.75 -0.08
CA ARG A 68 -1.44 -12.68 1.31
C ARG A 68 -1.81 -11.26 1.72
N VAL A 69 -0.98 -10.27 1.41
CA VAL A 69 -1.30 -8.86 1.70
C VAL A 69 -2.56 -8.43 0.94
N ALA A 70 -2.68 -8.76 -0.35
CA ALA A 70 -3.88 -8.44 -1.14
C ALA A 70 -5.15 -9.01 -0.48
N ALA A 71 -5.11 -10.27 -0.02
CA ALA A 71 -6.24 -10.89 0.66
C ALA A 71 -6.58 -10.24 2.01
N LEU A 72 -5.58 -9.74 2.74
CA LEU A 72 -5.79 -9.08 4.04
C LEU A 72 -6.39 -7.67 3.90
N GLU A 73 -5.97 -6.93 2.88
CA GLU A 73 -6.49 -5.60 2.54
C GLU A 73 -7.84 -5.65 1.78
N GLY A 74 -8.19 -6.81 1.21
CA GLY A 74 -9.38 -6.96 0.37
C GLY A 74 -9.20 -6.48 -1.07
N GLY A 75 -7.95 -6.41 -1.55
CA GLY A 75 -7.61 -6.13 -2.94
C GLY A 75 -7.57 -7.38 -3.83
N VAL A 76 -7.34 -7.18 -5.12
CA VAL A 76 -7.29 -8.26 -6.13
C VAL A 76 -5.87 -8.73 -6.43
N ALA A 77 -4.88 -7.86 -6.26
CA ALA A 77 -3.48 -8.15 -6.52
C ALA A 77 -2.58 -7.24 -5.70
N ALA A 78 -1.34 -7.67 -5.47
CA ALA A 78 -0.31 -6.83 -4.88
C ALA A 78 1.03 -6.98 -5.60
N VAL A 79 1.87 -5.96 -5.44
CA VAL A 79 3.22 -5.90 -5.99
C VAL A 79 4.18 -5.47 -4.89
N ALA A 80 5.09 -6.36 -4.51
CA ALA A 80 6.10 -6.09 -3.49
C ALA A 80 7.28 -5.33 -4.08
N THR A 81 7.85 -4.42 -3.29
CA THR A 81 8.99 -3.59 -3.66
C THR A 81 10.04 -3.60 -2.55
N ALA A 82 11.24 -3.11 -2.86
CA ALA A 82 12.38 -3.10 -1.97
C ALA A 82 12.15 -2.29 -0.66
N SER A 83 11.22 -1.34 -0.65
CA SER A 83 10.92 -0.49 0.51
C SER A 83 9.55 0.20 0.37
N GLY A 84 8.99 0.73 1.46
CA GLY A 84 7.77 1.56 1.38
C GLY A 84 7.93 2.78 0.47
N GLN A 85 9.11 3.41 0.47
CA GLN A 85 9.44 4.52 -0.44
C GLN A 85 9.42 4.10 -1.92
N SER A 86 9.81 2.86 -2.20
CA SER A 86 9.72 2.28 -3.54
C SER A 86 8.28 1.95 -3.93
N ALA A 87 7.45 1.50 -2.98
CA ALA A 87 6.03 1.23 -3.22
C ALA A 87 5.29 2.50 -3.65
N GLN A 88 5.40 3.59 -2.89
CA GLN A 88 4.78 4.88 -3.27
C GLN A 88 5.35 5.44 -4.58
N PHE A 89 6.68 5.33 -4.79
CA PHE A 89 7.33 5.81 -6.01
C PHE A 89 6.75 5.10 -7.23
N LEU A 90 6.70 3.76 -7.15
CA LEU A 90 6.22 2.93 -8.23
C LEU A 90 4.72 3.13 -8.44
N ALA A 91 3.92 3.21 -7.37
CA ALA A 91 2.48 3.45 -7.48
C ALA A 91 2.16 4.74 -8.26
N ILE A 92 2.90 5.82 -8.00
CA ILE A 92 2.71 7.12 -8.66
C ILE A 92 3.25 7.11 -10.10
N THR A 93 4.49 6.65 -10.30
CA THR A 93 5.10 6.59 -11.65
C THR A 93 4.48 5.51 -12.55
N ASN A 94 3.58 4.67 -12.02
CA ASN A 94 2.87 3.66 -12.80
C ASN A 94 1.82 4.24 -13.76
N PHE A 95 1.32 5.45 -13.52
CA PHE A 95 0.31 6.07 -14.40
C PHE A 95 0.52 7.57 -14.61
N MET A 96 1.56 8.14 -13.98
CA MET A 96 1.93 9.55 -14.13
C MET A 96 3.27 9.71 -14.84
N GLN A 97 3.39 10.79 -15.61
CA GLN A 97 4.58 11.21 -16.34
C GLN A 97 4.85 12.71 -16.16
N ALA A 98 5.94 13.19 -16.76
CA ALA A 98 6.26 14.61 -16.73
C ALA A 98 5.10 15.46 -17.28
N GLY A 99 4.71 16.49 -16.52
CA GLY A 99 3.54 17.34 -16.80
C GLY A 99 2.31 17.01 -15.97
N ASP A 100 2.21 15.81 -15.40
CA ASP A 100 1.12 15.43 -14.51
C ASP A 100 1.32 15.99 -13.09
N ASN A 101 0.22 16.06 -12.33
CA ASN A 101 0.27 16.36 -10.91
C ASN A 101 -0.64 15.47 -10.06
N LEU A 102 -0.41 15.43 -8.75
CA LEU A 102 -1.33 14.85 -7.78
C LEU A 102 -1.56 15.83 -6.61
N VAL A 103 -2.69 15.67 -5.93
CA VAL A 103 -3.00 16.42 -4.71
C VAL A 103 -2.82 15.50 -3.51
N SER A 104 -2.02 15.93 -2.54
CA SER A 104 -1.71 15.14 -1.35
C SER A 104 -2.06 15.90 -0.07
N THR A 105 -2.39 15.18 1.01
CA THR A 105 -2.43 15.76 2.36
C THR A 105 -1.09 16.40 2.72
N SER A 106 -1.10 17.45 3.52
CA SER A 106 0.13 17.98 4.14
C SER A 106 0.62 17.13 5.32
N PHE A 107 -0.19 16.20 5.82
CA PHE A 107 0.12 15.36 6.99
C PHE A 107 0.79 14.05 6.58
N LEU A 108 2.03 14.16 6.11
CA LEU A 108 2.81 13.05 5.58
C LEU A 108 3.99 12.69 6.50
N TYR A 109 4.38 11.42 6.46
CA TYR A 109 5.69 10.96 6.86
C TYR A 109 6.77 11.81 6.17
N GLY A 110 7.78 12.25 6.93
CA GLY A 110 8.81 13.16 6.42
C GLY A 110 9.55 12.65 5.17
N GLY A 111 9.76 11.33 5.05
CA GLY A 111 10.34 10.75 3.83
C GLY A 111 9.42 10.88 2.62
N THR A 112 8.13 10.63 2.79
CA THR A 112 7.10 10.79 1.76
C THR A 112 6.98 12.26 1.34
N TYR A 113 6.92 13.16 2.31
CA TYR A 113 6.92 14.61 2.06
C TYR A 113 8.14 15.03 1.23
N ASN A 114 9.34 14.58 1.60
CA ASN A 114 10.55 14.92 0.86
C ASN A 114 10.57 14.30 -0.55
N GLN A 115 10.10 13.06 -0.72
CA GLN A 115 9.96 12.45 -2.04
C GLN A 115 9.02 13.28 -2.93
N PHE A 116 7.88 13.71 -2.39
CA PHE A 116 6.85 14.49 -3.07
C PHE A 116 7.31 15.92 -3.38
N LYS A 117 7.94 16.59 -2.41
CA LYS A 117 8.34 17.99 -2.55
C LYS A 117 9.61 18.18 -3.39
N VAL A 118 10.52 17.20 -3.39
CA VAL A 118 11.86 17.36 -3.97
C VAL A 118 12.13 16.41 -5.13
N GLN A 119 11.81 15.11 -5.00
CA GLN A 119 12.22 14.11 -6.00
C GLN A 119 11.26 14.04 -7.18
N PHE A 120 9.95 14.00 -6.95
CA PHE A 120 8.97 13.96 -8.04
C PHE A 120 9.05 15.18 -8.98
N PRO A 121 9.22 16.43 -8.49
CA PRO A 121 9.39 17.58 -9.37
C PRO A 121 10.60 17.49 -10.31
N ARG A 122 11.67 16.78 -9.92
CA ARG A 122 12.83 16.52 -10.79
C ARG A 122 12.50 15.55 -11.93
N LEU A 123 11.47 14.74 -11.77
CA LEU A 123 10.92 13.86 -12.81
C LEU A 123 9.78 14.54 -13.59
N GLY A 124 9.52 15.82 -13.33
CA GLY A 124 8.44 16.57 -13.97
C GLY A 124 7.04 16.27 -13.43
N ILE A 125 6.91 15.50 -12.34
CA ILE A 125 5.63 15.24 -11.67
C ILE A 125 5.49 16.21 -10.50
N GLN A 126 4.46 17.04 -10.51
CA GLN A 126 4.23 18.02 -9.43
C GLN A 126 3.34 17.44 -8.34
N VAL A 127 3.63 17.77 -7.09
CA VAL A 127 2.76 17.46 -5.95
C VAL A 127 2.24 18.75 -5.35
N LYS A 128 0.91 18.89 -5.33
CA LYS A 128 0.21 19.97 -4.65
C LYS A 128 -0.23 19.49 -3.29
N PHE A 129 -0.05 20.31 -2.27
CA PHE A 129 -0.41 19.93 -0.89
C PHE A 129 -1.69 20.65 -0.50
N ALA A 130 -2.70 19.88 -0.10
CA ALA A 130 -3.88 20.40 0.57
C ALA A 130 -3.53 20.85 1.99
N GLU A 131 -4.36 21.72 2.56
CA GLU A 131 -4.28 22.13 3.96
C GLU A 131 -4.86 21.02 4.85
N GLY A 132 -4.01 20.07 5.22
CA GLY A 132 -4.41 18.89 5.98
C GLY A 132 -5.25 17.90 5.18
N ASP A 133 -6.33 17.40 5.79
CA ASP A 133 -7.20 16.35 5.23
C ASP A 133 -8.58 16.86 4.79
N ASP A 134 -8.78 18.17 4.70
CA ASP A 134 -10.08 18.76 4.36
C ASP A 134 -10.40 18.59 2.86
N PRO A 135 -11.48 17.86 2.48
CA PRO A 135 -11.83 17.64 1.09
C PRO A 135 -11.97 18.92 0.24
N ASP A 136 -12.42 20.03 0.82
CA ASP A 136 -12.54 21.30 0.08
C ASP A 136 -11.15 21.86 -0.31
N SER A 137 -10.16 21.68 0.57
CA SER A 137 -8.77 22.05 0.28
C SER A 137 -8.16 21.17 -0.82
N PHE A 138 -8.51 19.88 -0.87
CA PHE A 138 -8.12 19.01 -2.01
C PHE A 138 -8.76 19.50 -3.30
N LYS A 139 -10.08 19.72 -3.29
CA LYS A 139 -10.85 20.14 -4.45
C LYS A 139 -10.30 21.40 -5.10
N ALA A 140 -9.89 22.38 -4.29
CA ALA A 140 -9.31 23.63 -4.77
C ALA A 140 -7.97 23.47 -5.53
N GLN A 141 -7.28 22.34 -5.37
CA GLN A 141 -5.98 22.07 -6.01
C GLN A 141 -6.08 21.18 -7.26
N ILE A 142 -7.25 20.56 -7.51
CA ILE A 142 -7.47 19.67 -8.65
C ILE A 142 -7.58 20.48 -9.96
N ASP A 143 -6.85 20.07 -10.98
CA ASP A 143 -6.92 20.60 -12.34
C ASP A 143 -6.99 19.47 -13.40
N GLU A 144 -6.93 19.83 -14.68
CA GLU A 144 -7.01 18.87 -15.80
C GLU A 144 -5.85 17.86 -15.83
N ASN A 145 -4.69 18.21 -15.25
CA ASN A 145 -3.50 17.39 -15.21
C ASN A 145 -3.39 16.60 -13.90
N THR A 146 -4.31 16.79 -12.94
CA THR A 146 -4.34 16.01 -11.71
C THR A 146 -4.70 14.56 -12.00
N LYS A 147 -3.90 13.61 -11.50
CA LYS A 147 -4.06 12.17 -11.73
C LYS A 147 -4.35 11.35 -10.48
N ALA A 148 -4.26 11.91 -9.28
CA ALA A 148 -4.57 11.17 -8.04
C ALA A 148 -4.80 12.11 -6.84
N ILE A 149 -5.49 11.58 -5.83
CA ILE A 149 -5.44 12.05 -4.46
C ILE A 149 -4.57 11.10 -3.63
N TYR A 150 -3.73 11.62 -2.73
CA TYR A 150 -2.90 10.82 -1.83
C TYR A 150 -3.06 11.22 -0.36
N VAL A 151 -3.35 10.25 0.51
CA VAL A 151 -3.39 10.43 1.97
C VAL A 151 -2.73 9.27 2.71
N GLU A 152 -2.41 9.45 4.00
CA GLU A 152 -2.05 8.36 4.90
C GLU A 152 -3.29 7.93 5.70
N ALA A 153 -3.53 6.63 5.86
CA ALA A 153 -4.69 6.12 6.59
C ALA A 153 -4.72 6.61 8.05
N MET A 154 -3.53 6.78 8.62
CA MET A 154 -3.33 7.51 9.86
C MET A 154 -1.99 8.25 9.71
N GLY A 155 -2.03 9.58 9.83
CA GLY A 155 -0.85 10.40 9.56
C GLY A 155 0.26 10.20 10.59
N ASN A 156 1.51 10.14 10.13
CA ASN A 156 2.68 10.08 11.01
C ASN A 156 3.44 11.42 10.99
N PRO A 157 3.55 12.19 12.11
CA PRO A 157 3.29 11.77 13.49
C PRO A 157 1.97 12.26 14.10
N ARG A 158 1.10 12.96 13.36
CA ARG A 158 -0.07 13.66 13.94
C ARG A 158 -1.25 12.75 14.33
N PHE A 159 -1.29 11.52 13.83
CA PHE A 159 -2.37 10.55 14.03
C PHE A 159 -3.76 11.02 13.58
N ASN A 160 -3.79 11.97 12.64
CA ASN A 160 -5.00 12.32 11.91
C ASN A 160 -5.51 11.11 11.12
N ILE A 161 -6.82 10.95 11.08
CA ILE A 161 -7.49 9.94 10.25
C ILE A 161 -8.29 10.70 9.20
N PRO A 162 -7.95 10.63 7.90
CA PRO A 162 -8.71 11.31 6.84
C PRO A 162 -10.15 10.79 6.73
N ASP A 163 -11.04 11.57 6.13
CA ASP A 163 -12.36 11.08 5.74
C ASP A 163 -12.26 10.35 4.40
N PHE A 164 -11.97 9.04 4.44
CA PHE A 164 -11.76 8.24 3.23
C PHE A 164 -12.95 8.28 2.28
N LYS A 165 -14.18 8.19 2.80
CA LYS A 165 -15.39 8.17 1.97
C LYS A 165 -15.58 9.49 1.23
N ALA A 166 -15.38 10.62 1.92
CA ALA A 166 -15.48 11.94 1.30
C ALA A 166 -14.38 12.15 0.25
N LEU A 167 -13.15 11.75 0.55
CA LEU A 167 -12.02 11.88 -0.38
C LEU A 167 -12.13 10.93 -1.58
N ALA A 168 -12.62 9.70 -1.38
CA ALA A 168 -12.87 8.75 -2.46
C ALA A 168 -13.96 9.27 -3.39
N ALA A 169 -15.08 9.75 -2.84
CA ALA A 169 -16.14 10.38 -3.63
C ALA A 169 -15.62 11.57 -4.44
N LEU A 170 -14.85 12.47 -3.80
CA LEU A 170 -14.22 13.60 -4.49
C LEU A 170 -13.28 13.16 -5.62
N ALA A 171 -12.46 12.13 -5.38
CA ALA A 171 -11.54 11.60 -6.37
C ALA A 171 -12.30 11.02 -7.57
N HIS A 172 -13.32 10.21 -7.31
CA HIS A 172 -14.13 9.56 -8.34
C HIS A 172 -14.97 10.56 -9.14
N ASP A 173 -15.49 11.62 -8.51
CA ASP A 173 -16.17 12.74 -9.19
C ASP A 173 -15.28 13.44 -10.23
N HIS A 174 -13.95 13.38 -10.06
CA HIS A 174 -12.96 13.94 -10.98
C HIS A 174 -12.27 12.88 -11.86
N GLY A 175 -12.75 11.63 -11.81
CA GLY A 175 -12.19 10.51 -12.56
C GLY A 175 -10.73 10.22 -12.22
N ILE A 176 -10.34 10.37 -10.95
CA ILE A 176 -8.99 10.06 -10.45
C ILE A 176 -9.04 9.08 -9.27
N PRO A 177 -8.02 8.23 -9.09
CA PRO A 177 -7.95 7.29 -7.98
C PRO A 177 -7.64 7.98 -6.65
N LEU A 178 -8.13 7.39 -5.56
CA LEU A 178 -7.62 7.63 -4.20
C LEU A 178 -6.52 6.61 -3.86
N ILE A 179 -5.32 7.11 -3.58
CA ILE A 179 -4.19 6.33 -3.07
C ILE A 179 -4.06 6.55 -1.56
N VAL A 180 -4.02 5.47 -0.80
CA VAL A 180 -3.88 5.52 0.66
C VAL A 180 -2.61 4.79 1.11
N ASP A 181 -1.72 5.48 1.80
CA ASP A 181 -0.66 4.81 2.57
C ASP A 181 -1.26 4.20 3.83
N ASN A 182 -1.40 2.88 3.86
CA ASN A 182 -2.02 2.17 4.97
C ASN A 182 -1.00 1.54 5.92
N THR A 183 0.24 2.03 5.93
CA THR A 183 1.28 1.46 6.80
C THR A 183 0.83 1.38 8.26
N LEU A 184 0.20 2.44 8.79
CA LEU A 184 -0.35 2.47 10.16
C LEU A 184 -1.65 1.64 10.32
N GLY A 185 -2.31 1.30 9.21
CA GLY A 185 -3.44 0.35 9.18
C GLY A 185 -3.02 -1.11 9.25
N ALA A 186 -1.71 -1.38 9.09
CA ALA A 186 -1.09 -2.68 9.31
C ALA A 186 -1.74 -3.80 8.48
N ALA A 187 -1.61 -3.74 7.14
CA ALA A 187 -2.19 -4.68 6.18
C ALA A 187 -3.65 -5.04 6.49
N GLY A 188 -4.50 -4.04 6.65
CA GLY A 188 -5.93 -4.24 6.94
C GLY A 188 -6.28 -4.65 8.37
N ALA A 189 -5.30 -4.86 9.25
CA ALA A 189 -5.55 -5.31 10.62
C ALA A 189 -6.24 -4.23 11.46
N LEU A 190 -5.83 -2.97 11.31
CA LEU A 190 -6.39 -1.80 11.99
C LEU A 190 -7.31 -0.96 11.11
N ILE A 191 -7.01 -0.76 9.84
CA ILE A 191 -7.82 0.07 8.92
C ILE A 191 -7.84 -0.64 7.56
N ARG A 192 -8.99 -0.72 6.89
CA ARG A 192 -9.14 -1.28 5.53
C ARG A 192 -9.65 -0.21 4.56
N PRO A 193 -8.77 0.64 3.98
CA PRO A 193 -9.18 1.77 3.16
C PRO A 193 -9.97 1.37 1.90
N ILE A 194 -9.72 0.17 1.36
CA ILE A 194 -10.43 -0.35 0.18
C ILE A 194 -11.94 -0.48 0.46
N GLU A 195 -12.34 -0.86 1.68
CA GLU A 195 -13.75 -0.92 2.09
C GLU A 195 -14.42 0.48 2.14
N HIS A 196 -13.63 1.54 1.98
CA HIS A 196 -14.04 2.93 2.06
C HIS A 196 -13.73 3.72 0.79
N GLY A 197 -13.42 3.03 -0.31
CA GLY A 197 -13.29 3.63 -1.64
C GLY A 197 -11.85 3.95 -2.07
N ALA A 198 -10.83 3.53 -1.33
CA ALA A 198 -9.46 3.60 -1.84
C ALA A 198 -9.26 2.63 -3.01
N ASP A 199 -8.60 3.11 -4.07
CA ASP A 199 -8.36 2.35 -5.31
C ASP A 199 -7.00 1.66 -5.29
N VAL A 200 -6.02 2.29 -4.63
CA VAL A 200 -4.67 1.77 -4.45
C VAL A 200 -4.25 1.98 -3.02
N VAL A 201 -3.71 0.93 -2.40
CA VAL A 201 -3.07 1.01 -1.08
C VAL A 201 -1.57 0.84 -1.25
N VAL A 202 -0.78 1.65 -0.55
CA VAL A 202 0.67 1.46 -0.43
C VAL A 202 1.03 1.25 1.03
N GLU A 203 2.02 0.40 1.30
CA GLU A 203 2.48 0.17 2.66
C GLU A 203 3.99 0.00 2.72
N SER A 204 4.59 0.56 3.77
CA SER A 204 5.92 0.18 4.22
C SER A 204 5.84 -1.12 5.02
N ALA A 205 5.95 -2.26 4.33
CA ALA A 205 5.99 -3.58 4.94
C ALA A 205 7.10 -3.75 6.00
N THR A 206 8.14 -2.92 5.93
CA THR A 206 9.17 -2.76 6.97
C THR A 206 8.61 -2.57 8.39
N LYS A 207 7.42 -1.98 8.52
CA LYS A 207 6.83 -1.56 9.81
C LYS A 207 6.01 -2.67 10.44
N TRP A 208 4.69 -2.52 10.58
CA TRP A 208 3.85 -3.48 11.34
C TRP A 208 3.76 -4.86 10.69
N ILE A 209 3.75 -4.93 9.35
CA ILE A 209 3.80 -6.19 8.60
C ILE A 209 4.99 -7.01 9.07
N GLY A 210 6.21 -6.48 8.93
CA GLY A 210 7.43 -7.15 9.39
C GLY A 210 7.52 -7.28 10.90
N GLY A 211 7.16 -6.24 11.66
CA GLY A 211 6.98 -6.26 13.12
C GLY A 211 8.25 -6.37 13.98
N HIS A 212 9.36 -6.82 13.40
CA HIS A 212 10.56 -7.21 14.14
C HIS A 212 11.78 -6.32 13.87
N GLY A 213 11.68 -5.31 13.00
CA GLY A 213 12.79 -4.40 12.70
C GLY A 213 13.96 -5.04 11.94
N THR A 214 13.72 -6.15 11.23
CA THR A 214 14.76 -6.98 10.61
C THR A 214 14.80 -6.95 9.09
N SER A 215 13.75 -6.47 8.43
CA SER A 215 13.63 -6.58 6.97
C SER A 215 12.96 -5.36 6.37
N LEU A 216 13.61 -4.76 5.38
CA LEU A 216 13.06 -3.68 4.57
C LEU A 216 12.11 -4.27 3.51
N GLY A 217 11.02 -3.56 3.26
CA GLY A 217 10.08 -3.90 2.21
C GLY A 217 8.97 -2.89 2.07
N GLY A 218 8.37 -2.87 0.89
CA GLY A 218 7.13 -2.18 0.59
C GLY A 218 6.20 -3.08 -0.20
N VAL A 219 4.92 -2.71 -0.24
CA VAL A 219 3.90 -3.41 -1.03
C VAL A 219 2.87 -2.41 -1.52
N ILE A 220 2.40 -2.63 -2.75
CA ILE A 220 1.30 -1.91 -3.36
C ILE A 220 0.16 -2.91 -3.51
N VAL A 221 -1.06 -2.55 -3.13
CA VAL A 221 -2.26 -3.36 -3.31
C VAL A 221 -3.20 -2.64 -4.26
N ASP A 222 -3.60 -3.34 -5.31
CA ASP A 222 -4.59 -2.90 -6.29
C ASP A 222 -5.98 -3.38 -5.83
N ALA A 223 -6.91 -2.46 -5.63
CA ALA A 223 -8.29 -2.81 -5.32
C ALA A 223 -9.03 -3.42 -6.52
N GLY A 224 -8.54 -3.14 -7.74
CA GLY A 224 -9.13 -3.57 -9.00
C GLY A 224 -10.45 -2.89 -9.31
N THR A 225 -10.78 -1.77 -8.64
CA THR A 225 -12.07 -1.08 -8.72
C THR A 225 -12.08 0.12 -9.67
N PHE A 226 -10.91 0.66 -9.99
CA PHE A 226 -10.80 1.93 -10.71
C PHE A 226 -10.73 1.73 -12.23
N ASP A 227 -11.41 2.61 -12.98
CA ASP A 227 -11.41 2.64 -14.44
C ASP A 227 -10.20 3.41 -15.00
N TRP A 228 -9.12 2.67 -15.27
CA TRP A 228 -7.92 3.20 -15.91
C TRP A 228 -8.10 3.45 -17.42
N GLY A 229 -9.21 3.00 -18.01
CA GLY A 229 -9.56 3.14 -19.43
C GLY A 229 -10.28 4.45 -19.78
N SER A 230 -10.60 5.29 -18.79
CA SER A 230 -11.34 6.56 -18.93
C SER A 230 -10.75 7.61 -19.88
N GLY A 231 -9.58 7.36 -20.47
CA GLY A 231 -8.85 8.28 -21.36
C GLY A 231 -7.95 9.27 -20.62
N LYS A 232 -8.12 9.44 -19.30
CA LYS A 232 -7.29 10.33 -18.47
C LYS A 232 -5.88 9.76 -18.20
N PHE A 233 -5.68 8.46 -18.40
CA PHE A 233 -4.44 7.73 -18.08
C PHE A 233 -3.81 7.12 -19.35
N PRO A 234 -3.15 7.92 -20.21
CA PRO A 234 -2.63 7.42 -21.48
C PRO A 234 -1.59 6.29 -21.32
N LEU A 235 -0.83 6.28 -20.22
CA LEU A 235 0.10 5.19 -19.92
C LEU A 235 -0.58 3.84 -19.66
N MET A 236 -1.89 3.85 -19.38
CA MET A 236 -2.73 2.66 -19.18
C MET A 236 -3.56 2.33 -20.43
N SER A 237 -4.05 3.35 -21.14
CA SER A 237 -5.05 3.21 -22.20
C SER A 237 -4.53 3.43 -23.64
N GLN A 238 -3.24 3.72 -23.82
CA GLN A 238 -2.61 3.83 -25.14
C GLN A 238 -1.54 2.74 -25.35
N PRO A 239 -1.17 2.44 -26.62
CA PRO A 239 -0.14 1.45 -26.92
C PRO A 239 1.19 1.75 -26.23
N SER A 240 1.68 0.81 -25.41
CA SER A 240 2.95 0.94 -24.72
C SER A 240 4.13 0.62 -25.65
N ALA A 241 5.01 1.60 -25.86
CA ALA A 241 6.30 1.37 -26.52
C ALA A 241 7.20 0.41 -25.72
N ALA A 242 7.00 0.33 -24.40
CA ALA A 242 7.77 -0.53 -23.51
C ALA A 242 7.32 -2.00 -23.56
N TYR A 243 6.23 -2.30 -24.26
CA TYR A 243 5.66 -3.64 -24.35
C TYR A 243 5.00 -3.93 -25.72
N HIS A 244 5.71 -3.63 -26.81
CA HIS A 244 5.34 -4.00 -28.20
C HIS A 244 3.94 -3.52 -28.64
N GLY A 245 3.49 -2.36 -28.14
CA GLY A 245 2.18 -1.79 -28.49
C GLY A 245 1.02 -2.36 -27.68
N LEU A 246 1.28 -3.16 -26.63
CA LEU A 246 0.25 -3.60 -25.69
C LEU A 246 -0.49 -2.38 -25.11
N VAL A 247 -1.82 -2.44 -25.13
CA VAL A 247 -2.67 -1.52 -24.39
C VAL A 247 -3.03 -2.20 -23.07
N HIS A 248 -2.48 -1.72 -21.94
CA HIS A 248 -2.64 -2.37 -20.63
C HIS A 248 -4.11 -2.50 -20.23
N TRP A 249 -4.91 -1.47 -20.51
CA TRP A 249 -6.34 -1.50 -20.24
C TRP A 249 -7.07 -2.58 -21.04
N ASP A 250 -6.78 -2.74 -22.32
CA ASP A 250 -7.44 -3.77 -23.14
C ASP A 250 -7.07 -5.19 -22.67
N ALA A 251 -5.82 -5.38 -22.23
CA ALA A 251 -5.31 -6.67 -21.81
C ALA A 251 -5.75 -7.07 -20.39
N PHE A 252 -5.89 -6.11 -19.48
CA PHE A 252 -6.01 -6.35 -18.04
C PHE A 252 -7.17 -5.59 -17.36
N GLY A 253 -7.97 -4.86 -18.15
CA GLY A 253 -9.13 -4.10 -17.71
C GLY A 253 -10.32 -4.97 -17.34
N PHE A 254 -11.44 -4.33 -17.01
CA PHE A 254 -12.68 -5.01 -16.61
C PHE A 254 -13.13 -6.03 -17.64
N GLY A 255 -13.37 -7.26 -17.20
CA GLY A 255 -13.88 -8.34 -18.05
C GLY A 255 -12.91 -8.84 -19.14
N SER A 256 -11.63 -8.43 -19.10
CA SER A 256 -10.61 -8.97 -20.01
C SER A 256 -10.45 -10.49 -19.85
N ASP A 257 -9.99 -11.16 -20.91
CA ASP A 257 -9.75 -12.61 -20.89
C ASP A 257 -8.80 -13.01 -19.75
N ILE A 258 -7.79 -12.19 -19.47
CA ILE A 258 -6.83 -12.42 -18.39
C ILE A 258 -7.52 -12.32 -17.03
N CYS A 259 -8.39 -11.33 -16.81
CA CYS A 259 -9.21 -11.27 -15.59
C CYS A 259 -10.07 -12.53 -15.44
N GLY A 260 -10.68 -13.01 -16.53
CA GLY A 260 -11.43 -14.26 -16.56
C GLY A 260 -10.58 -15.48 -16.20
N MET A 261 -9.38 -15.61 -16.75
CA MET A 261 -8.42 -16.68 -16.44
C MET A 261 -8.00 -16.69 -14.97
N LEU A 262 -7.87 -15.51 -14.36
CA LEU A 262 -7.54 -15.36 -12.94
C LEU A 262 -8.76 -15.50 -12.01
N GLY A 263 -9.96 -15.70 -12.57
CA GLY A 263 -11.20 -15.86 -11.80
C GLY A 263 -11.68 -14.57 -11.15
N LEU A 264 -11.30 -13.41 -11.69
CA LEU A 264 -11.76 -12.12 -11.19
C LEU A 264 -13.20 -11.85 -11.61
N PRO A 265 -14.03 -11.22 -10.75
CA PRO A 265 -15.33 -10.70 -11.14
C PRO A 265 -15.24 -9.72 -12.32
N ALA A 266 -16.31 -9.62 -13.11
CA ALA A 266 -16.34 -8.73 -14.27
C ALA A 266 -16.19 -7.23 -13.92
N ASP A 267 -16.56 -6.84 -12.70
CA ASP A 267 -16.38 -5.50 -12.12
C ASP A 267 -15.03 -5.34 -11.41
N ARG A 268 -14.07 -6.22 -11.69
CA ARG A 268 -12.68 -6.13 -11.21
C ARG A 268 -11.68 -6.21 -12.35
N ASN A 269 -10.60 -5.47 -12.21
CA ASN A 269 -9.46 -5.44 -13.14
C ASN A 269 -8.13 -5.61 -12.39
N ILE A 270 -7.05 -5.85 -13.11
CA ILE A 270 -5.68 -5.95 -12.54
C ILE A 270 -4.66 -5.12 -13.32
N ALA A 271 -5.14 -4.15 -14.11
CA ALA A 271 -4.29 -3.39 -15.01
C ALA A 271 -3.19 -2.63 -14.28
N PHE A 272 -3.52 -2.04 -13.11
CA PHE A 272 -2.56 -1.27 -12.34
C PHE A 272 -1.46 -2.18 -11.77
N ALA A 273 -1.81 -3.28 -11.09
CA ALA A 273 -0.83 -4.22 -10.55
C ALA A 273 0.06 -4.82 -11.65
N LEU A 274 -0.50 -5.19 -12.80
CA LEU A 274 0.27 -5.81 -13.88
C LEU A 274 1.23 -4.83 -14.52
N ARG A 275 0.80 -3.59 -14.82
CA ARG A 275 1.71 -2.56 -15.35
C ARG A 275 2.83 -2.23 -14.36
N ALA A 276 2.51 -2.12 -13.06
CA ALA A 276 3.50 -1.88 -12.01
C ALA A 276 4.56 -3.00 -11.98
N ARG A 277 4.17 -4.25 -12.27
CA ARG A 277 5.09 -5.39 -12.36
C ARG A 277 5.90 -5.39 -13.67
N ILE A 278 5.23 -5.34 -14.82
CA ILE A 278 5.87 -5.65 -16.11
C ILE A 278 6.62 -4.47 -16.74
N GLU A 279 6.32 -3.24 -16.33
CA GLU A 279 7.09 -2.06 -16.69
C GLU A 279 7.78 -1.46 -15.47
N GLY A 280 7.03 -1.22 -14.39
CA GLY A 280 7.56 -0.57 -13.20
C GLY A 280 8.74 -1.31 -12.56
N LEU A 281 8.51 -2.51 -12.01
CA LEU A 281 9.57 -3.34 -11.43
C LEU A 281 10.62 -3.71 -12.47
N ARG A 282 10.20 -3.89 -13.73
CA ARG A 282 11.13 -4.23 -14.81
C ARG A 282 12.18 -3.15 -14.99
N ASP A 283 11.77 -1.90 -15.12
CA ASP A 283 12.63 -0.85 -15.65
C ASP A 283 13.23 0.03 -14.55
N TRP A 284 12.49 0.27 -13.45
CA TRP A 284 13.03 0.96 -12.28
C TRP A 284 13.78 0.04 -11.31
N GLY A 285 13.44 -1.26 -11.32
CA GLY A 285 14.18 -2.29 -10.58
C GLY A 285 14.12 -2.28 -9.03
N PRO A 286 13.14 -1.67 -8.32
CA PRO A 286 13.10 -1.76 -6.85
C PRO A 286 12.54 -3.12 -6.39
N ALA A 287 13.17 -4.21 -6.80
CA ALA A 287 12.73 -5.56 -6.54
C ALA A 287 12.92 -5.95 -5.07
N GLN A 288 11.94 -6.68 -4.53
CA GLN A 288 12.00 -7.18 -3.17
C GLN A 288 12.91 -8.42 -3.08
N SER A 289 13.74 -8.49 -2.03
CA SER A 289 14.56 -9.66 -1.76
C SER A 289 13.69 -10.86 -1.33
N PRO A 290 13.89 -12.08 -1.89
CA PRO A 290 13.14 -13.27 -1.47
C PRO A 290 13.31 -13.58 0.03
N PHE A 291 14.49 -13.33 0.59
CA PHE A 291 14.73 -13.46 2.03
C PHE A 291 13.88 -12.47 2.84
N ASN A 292 13.82 -11.21 2.41
CA ASN A 292 12.97 -10.22 3.07
C ASN A 292 11.49 -10.60 2.94
N SER A 293 11.03 -11.06 1.77
CA SER A 293 9.65 -11.57 1.61
C SER A 293 9.34 -12.70 2.58
N PHE A 294 10.26 -13.66 2.76
CA PHE A 294 10.10 -14.72 3.75
C PHE A 294 9.99 -14.17 5.16
N MET A 295 10.86 -13.24 5.57
CA MET A 295 10.81 -12.64 6.90
C MET A 295 9.53 -11.82 7.12
N LEU A 296 9.05 -11.11 6.10
CA LEU A 296 7.79 -10.37 6.16
C LEU A 296 6.58 -11.31 6.27
N LEU A 297 6.62 -12.48 5.63
CA LEU A 297 5.60 -13.53 5.83
C LEU A 297 5.56 -13.98 7.29
N GLN A 298 6.72 -14.21 7.93
CA GLN A 298 6.76 -14.57 9.36
C GLN A 298 6.13 -13.48 10.24
N GLY A 299 6.34 -12.21 9.87
CA GLY A 299 5.64 -11.09 10.48
C GLY A 299 4.12 -11.19 10.30
N LEU A 300 3.63 -11.33 9.06
CA LEU A 300 2.19 -11.41 8.75
C LEU A 300 1.47 -12.50 9.55
N GLU A 301 2.09 -13.66 9.74
CA GLU A 301 1.49 -14.81 10.43
C GLU A 301 1.06 -14.50 11.88
N THR A 302 1.65 -13.47 12.50
CA THR A 302 1.35 -13.02 13.87
C THR A 302 0.76 -11.61 13.94
N LEU A 303 0.44 -11.00 12.79
CA LEU A 303 0.11 -9.59 12.70
C LEU A 303 -1.06 -9.17 13.57
N SER A 304 -2.22 -9.85 13.47
CA SER A 304 -3.40 -9.53 14.26
C SER A 304 -3.11 -9.50 15.77
N LEU A 305 -2.41 -10.52 16.28
CA LEU A 305 -2.08 -10.66 17.69
C LEU A 305 -1.15 -9.54 18.18
N ARG A 306 -0.12 -9.23 17.38
CA ARG A 306 0.81 -8.14 17.70
C ARG A 306 0.08 -6.80 17.71
N VAL A 307 -0.74 -6.54 16.71
CA VAL A 307 -1.53 -5.31 16.57
C VAL A 307 -2.48 -5.10 17.75
N GLU A 308 -3.24 -6.13 18.15
CA GLU A 308 -4.14 -6.05 19.31
C GLU A 308 -3.38 -5.69 20.59
N ARG A 309 -2.21 -6.32 20.81
CA ARG A 309 -1.37 -6.00 21.97
C ARG A 309 -0.76 -4.61 21.89
N HIS A 310 -0.31 -4.19 20.71
CA HIS A 310 0.23 -2.85 20.52
C HIS A 310 -0.84 -1.78 20.78
N ALA A 311 -2.05 -1.97 20.26
CA ALA A 311 -3.13 -1.02 20.43
C ALA A 311 -3.63 -0.94 21.88
N SER A 312 -3.75 -2.08 22.58
CA SER A 312 -4.14 -2.07 23.99
C SER A 312 -3.08 -1.44 24.89
N ASN A 313 -1.79 -1.71 24.63
CA ASN A 313 -0.68 -1.03 25.31
C ASN A 313 -0.69 0.48 25.05
N ALA A 314 -0.91 0.90 23.79
CA ALA A 314 -0.99 2.31 23.42
C ALA A 314 -2.13 3.03 24.15
N MET A 315 -3.32 2.42 24.21
CA MET A 315 -4.45 2.98 24.96
C MET A 315 -4.17 3.10 26.46
N ALA A 316 -3.60 2.07 27.07
CA ALA A 316 -3.25 2.08 28.49
C ALA A 316 -2.20 3.17 28.79
N LEU A 317 -1.16 3.28 27.94
CA LEU A 317 -0.12 4.29 28.09
C LEU A 317 -0.67 5.70 27.86
N ALA A 318 -1.50 5.92 26.84
CA ALA A 318 -2.13 7.21 26.57
C ALA A 318 -2.98 7.68 27.77
N THR A 319 -3.77 6.76 28.35
CA THR A 319 -4.58 7.04 29.54
C THR A 319 -3.71 7.36 30.75
N TRP A 320 -2.63 6.60 30.97
CA TRP A 320 -1.69 6.86 32.06
C TRP A 320 -1.00 8.21 31.90
N LEU A 321 -0.53 8.54 30.69
CA LEU A 321 0.11 9.82 30.36
C LEU A 321 -0.81 11.01 30.65
N GLN A 322 -2.11 10.91 30.35
CA GLN A 322 -3.08 11.97 30.66
C GLN A 322 -3.17 12.31 32.16
N SER A 323 -2.78 11.39 33.04
CA SER A 323 -2.78 11.60 34.50
C SER A 323 -1.46 12.10 35.07
N GLN A 324 -0.40 12.20 34.25
CA GLN A 324 0.91 12.61 34.74
C GLN A 324 1.04 14.13 34.85
N PRO A 325 1.49 14.69 35.99
CA PRO A 325 1.55 16.14 36.18
C PRO A 325 2.55 16.85 35.27
N GLN A 326 3.56 16.14 34.73
CA GLN A 326 4.56 16.68 33.79
C GLN A 326 4.06 16.72 32.34
N VAL A 327 2.99 15.98 32.02
CA VAL A 327 2.42 15.91 30.67
C VAL A 327 1.42 17.04 30.49
N GLU A 328 1.56 17.77 29.40
CA GLU A 328 0.67 18.86 28.98
C GLU A 328 -0.53 18.32 28.19
N SER A 329 -0.26 17.46 27.21
CA SER A 329 -1.29 16.90 26.32
C SER A 329 -0.89 15.53 25.79
N VAL A 330 -1.88 14.71 25.45
CA VAL A 330 -1.70 13.42 24.78
C VAL A 330 -2.58 13.41 23.52
N SER A 331 -2.03 13.04 22.38
CA SER A 331 -2.76 12.77 21.15
C SER A 331 -2.70 11.27 20.84
N TYR A 332 -3.88 10.68 20.81
CA TYR A 332 -4.10 9.28 20.49
C TYR A 332 -5.57 9.11 20.08
N PRO A 333 -5.87 8.64 18.86
CA PRO A 333 -7.25 8.57 18.37
C PRO A 333 -8.19 7.70 19.23
N GLY A 334 -7.65 6.83 20.08
CA GLY A 334 -8.45 6.05 21.04
C GLY A 334 -8.98 6.84 22.24
N LEU A 335 -8.47 8.05 22.52
CA LEU A 335 -8.95 8.88 23.62
C LEU A 335 -10.20 9.67 23.20
N ALA A 336 -11.21 9.71 24.07
CA ALA A 336 -12.48 10.39 23.78
C ALA A 336 -12.36 11.90 23.52
N GLY A 337 -11.28 12.53 23.99
CA GLY A 337 -10.99 13.96 23.76
C GLY A 337 -10.15 14.23 22.51
N ASP A 338 -9.70 13.20 21.79
CA ASP A 338 -8.90 13.38 20.58
C ASP A 338 -9.80 13.85 19.41
N PRO A 339 -9.39 14.86 18.61
CA PRO A 339 -10.19 15.35 17.49
C PRO A 339 -10.55 14.29 16.45
N TYR A 340 -9.79 13.20 16.36
CA TYR A 340 -10.01 12.13 15.39
C TYR A 340 -10.73 10.91 15.97
N HIS A 341 -11.19 10.96 17.23
CA HIS A 341 -11.82 9.81 17.90
C HIS A 341 -13.04 9.25 17.14
N GLU A 342 -13.93 10.12 16.66
CA GLU A 342 -15.12 9.68 15.91
C GLU A 342 -14.77 9.10 14.53
N ARG A 343 -13.72 9.63 13.88
CA ARG A 343 -13.19 9.03 12.65
C ARG A 343 -12.56 7.67 12.93
N ALA A 344 -11.82 7.54 14.03
CA ALA A 344 -11.23 6.27 14.47
C ALA A 344 -12.31 5.21 14.73
N LYS A 345 -13.41 5.56 15.40
CA LYS A 345 -14.56 4.66 15.58
C LYS A 345 -15.21 4.22 14.27
N THR A 346 -15.16 5.07 13.25
CA THR A 346 -15.76 4.80 11.94
C THR A 346 -14.88 3.90 11.08
N TYR A 347 -13.57 4.13 11.08
CA TYR A 347 -12.64 3.52 10.13
C TYR A 347 -11.70 2.46 10.70
N CYS A 348 -11.44 2.49 12.01
CA CYS A 348 -10.62 1.45 12.62
C CYS A 348 -11.44 0.18 12.89
N THR A 349 -10.78 -0.97 12.79
CA THR A 349 -11.37 -2.25 13.16
C THR A 349 -11.52 -2.37 14.68
N SER A 350 -12.21 -3.42 15.12
CA SER A 350 -12.34 -3.75 16.54
C SER A 350 -11.01 -4.08 17.25
N ARG A 351 -9.88 -4.15 16.54
CA ARG A 351 -8.57 -4.45 17.14
C ARG A 351 -7.93 -3.26 17.85
N GLY A 352 -8.38 -2.03 17.56
CA GLY A 352 -7.93 -0.83 18.25
C GLY A 352 -7.83 0.40 17.33
N MET A 353 -7.45 1.54 17.91
CA MET A 353 -7.48 2.85 17.26
C MET A 353 -6.07 3.43 17.06
N GLY A 354 -5.11 2.56 16.75
CA GLY A 354 -3.71 2.91 16.51
C GLY A 354 -2.75 2.20 17.46
N CYS A 355 -1.47 2.22 17.10
CA CYS A 355 -0.40 1.59 17.88
C CYS A 355 0.69 2.59 18.31
N MET A 356 0.48 3.88 18.05
CA MET A 356 1.40 4.96 18.36
C MET A 356 0.62 6.11 18.98
N LEU A 357 1.30 6.93 19.76
CA LEU A 357 0.75 8.12 20.41
C LEU A 357 1.81 9.23 20.41
N MET A 358 1.35 10.47 20.59
CA MET A 358 2.20 11.62 20.86
C MET A 358 1.80 12.22 22.19
N PHE A 359 2.74 12.78 22.92
CA PHE A 359 2.45 13.61 24.09
C PHE A 359 3.44 14.77 24.19
N THR A 360 3.01 15.84 24.83
CA THR A 360 3.79 17.07 25.03
C THR A 360 4.13 17.19 26.51
N LEU A 361 5.39 17.51 26.82
CA LEU A 361 5.85 17.76 28.19
C LEU A 361 5.78 19.25 28.51
N LYS A 362 5.41 19.60 29.74
CA LYS A 362 5.24 21.00 30.18
C LYS A 362 6.54 21.81 30.16
N GLY A 363 7.70 21.17 30.39
CA GLY A 363 9.00 21.86 30.28
C GLY A 363 9.51 21.99 28.84
N GLY A 364 8.70 21.63 27.83
CA GLY A 364 9.02 21.85 26.43
C GLY A 364 10.22 21.04 25.95
N PHE A 365 11.11 21.69 25.19
CA PHE A 365 12.23 21.04 24.49
C PHE A 365 13.21 20.36 25.45
N ASP A 366 13.61 21.03 26.53
CA ASP A 366 14.62 20.51 27.46
C ASP A 366 14.13 19.25 28.19
N ASP A 367 12.87 19.24 28.63
CA ASP A 367 12.22 18.06 29.20
C ASP A 367 12.09 16.93 28.17
N ALA A 368 11.75 17.24 26.92
CA ALA A 368 11.65 16.25 25.85
C ALA A 368 13.02 15.59 25.56
N VAL A 369 14.10 16.37 25.48
CA VAL A 369 15.47 15.84 25.33
C VAL A 369 15.85 14.99 26.54
N SER A 370 15.53 15.45 27.75
CA SER A 370 15.81 14.72 28.99
C SER A 370 14.99 13.43 29.13
N PHE A 371 13.77 13.39 28.61
CA PHE A 371 12.93 12.19 28.60
C PHE A 371 13.44 11.11 27.63
N ILE A 372 14.04 11.52 26.50
CA ILE A 372 14.53 10.60 25.46
C ILE A 372 15.85 9.94 25.85
N ASN A 373 16.73 10.68 26.55
CA ASN A 373 18.03 10.19 27.01
C ASN A 373 17.93 9.39 28.31
#